data_AF-A0A173WEG2-F1
#
_entry.id   AF-A0A173WEG2-F1
#
_cell.length_a   1.000
_cell.length_b   1.000
_cell.length_c   1.000
_cell.angle_alpha   90.00
_cell.angle_beta   90.00
_cell.angle_gamma   90.00
#
_symmetry.space_group_name_H-M   'P 1'
#
loop_
_entity.id
_entity.type
_entity.pdbx_description
1 polymer ?
#
loop_
_entity_poly.entity_id
_entity_poly.type
_entity_poly.pdbx_seq_one_letter_code
_entity_poly.pdbx_strand_id
1 'polypeptide(L)'
;MADTNCTPLECPALPRVTLDQAVIDLLESIALQESALSHILCAESQKMKTAMAMEEVDLCKLLEINDSATNMVHAVANLELVLKEKLEFISNNLYYPSAENCSGTSTAQ
;
A
#
# COMPACT_ATOMS: atom_id res chain seq x y z
N MET A 1 35.57 14.96 -21.77
CA MET A 1 34.79 13.81 -21.30
C MET A 1 34.83 13.86 -19.80
N ALA A 2 33.74 14.29 -19.17
CA ALA A 2 33.67 14.38 -17.72
C ALA A 2 33.17 13.02 -17.22
N ASP A 3 34.07 12.29 -16.57
CA ASP A 3 33.72 11.10 -15.81
C ASP A 3 32.84 11.54 -14.63
N THR A 4 31.52 11.41 -14.80
CA THR A 4 30.57 11.48 -13.69
C THR A 4 30.81 10.27 -12.79
N ASN A 5 31.80 10.41 -11.92
CA ASN A 5 31.99 9.58 -10.75
C ASN A 5 30.78 9.80 -9.84
N CYS A 6 29.72 9.00 -10.06
CA CYS A 6 28.63 8.85 -9.11
C CYS A 6 29.22 8.18 -7.86
N THR A 7 29.74 8.99 -6.93
CA THR A 7 29.94 8.55 -5.55
C THR A 7 28.62 7.99 -5.06
N PRO A 8 28.55 6.71 -4.65
CA PRO A 8 27.36 6.17 -4.02
C PRO A 8 27.08 7.05 -2.79
N LEU A 9 25.89 7.64 -2.72
CA LEU A 9 25.41 8.17 -1.44
C LEU A 9 25.59 7.04 -0.43
N GLU A 10 26.37 7.28 0.64
CA GLU A 10 26.48 6.38 1.79
C GLU A 10 25.13 6.38 2.53
N CYS A 11 24.12 5.81 1.88
CA CYS A 11 22.94 5.31 2.55
C CYS A 11 23.41 4.11 3.37
N PRO A 12 23.04 3.99 4.67
CA PRO A 12 23.29 2.77 5.42
C PRO A 12 22.83 1.59 4.56
N ALA A 13 23.73 0.63 4.33
CA ALA A 13 23.51 -0.46 3.41
C ALA A 13 22.23 -1.20 3.80
N LEU A 14 21.15 -0.91 3.08
CA LEU A 14 19.90 -1.63 3.22
C LEU A 14 20.21 -3.12 2.99
N PRO A 15 19.65 -4.02 3.81
CA PRO A 15 19.82 -5.45 3.61
C PRO A 15 19.59 -5.80 2.14
N ARG A 16 20.51 -6.55 1.53
CA ARG A 16 20.33 -7.03 0.16
C ARG A 16 19.17 -8.03 0.14
N VAL A 17 17.98 -7.55 -0.20
CA VAL A 17 16.80 -8.38 -0.50
C VAL A 17 16.83 -8.77 -1.98
N THR A 18 16.38 -9.99 -2.28
CA THR A 18 16.15 -10.41 -3.67
C THR A 18 14.95 -9.64 -4.24
N LEU A 19 14.86 -9.54 -5.56
CA LEU A 19 13.70 -8.93 -6.20
C LEU A 19 12.40 -9.62 -5.76
N ASP A 20 12.38 -10.95 -5.71
CA ASP A 20 11.21 -11.73 -5.29
C ASP A 20 10.79 -11.38 -3.85
N GLN A 21 11.75 -11.28 -2.93
CA GLN A 21 11.46 -10.93 -1.54
C GLN A 21 10.93 -9.48 -1.44
N ALA A 22 11.52 -8.54 -2.18
CA ALA A 22 11.07 -7.16 -2.18
C ALA A 22 9.63 -7.01 -2.69
N VAL A 23 9.22 -7.83 -3.68
CA VAL A 23 7.83 -7.88 -4.18
C VAL A 23 6.89 -8.47 -3.14
N ILE A 24 7.28 -9.57 -2.49
CA ILE A 24 6.49 -10.19 -1.41
C ILE A 24 6.29 -9.19 -0.27
N ASP A 25 7.36 -8.59 0.24
CA ASP A 25 7.31 -7.62 1.34
C ASP A 25 6.40 -6.43 0.99
N LEU A 26 6.43 -6.00 -0.27
CA LEU A 26 5.61 -4.88 -0.74
C LEU A 26 4.12 -5.28 -0.85
N LEU A 27 3.80 -6.47 -1.38
CA LEU A 27 2.43 -6.98 -1.42
C LEU A 27 1.87 -7.22 -0.01
N GLU A 28 2.69 -7.76 0.91
CA GLU A 28 2.32 -7.89 2.32
C GLU A 28 2.05 -6.53 2.95
N SER A 29 2.87 -5.51 2.65
CA SER A 29 2.64 -4.16 3.16
C SER A 29 1.30 -3.58 2.68
N ILE A 30 0.92 -3.82 1.41
CA ILE A 30 -0.36 -3.38 0.85
C ILE A 30 -1.51 -4.09 1.55
N ALA A 31 -1.43 -5.42 1.71
CA ALA A 31 -2.46 -6.20 2.39
C ALA A 31 -2.65 -5.78 3.85
N LEU A 32 -1.54 -5.49 4.57
CA LEU A 32 -1.60 -4.96 5.93
C LEU A 32 -2.27 -3.59 5.99
N GLN A 33 -1.97 -2.71 5.04
CA GLN A 33 -2.59 -1.39 4.96
C GLN A 33 -4.10 -1.49 4.65
N GLU A 34 -4.50 -2.35 3.70
CA GLU A 34 -5.90 -2.59 3.37
C GLU A 34 -6.69 -3.14 4.57
N SER A 35 -6.10 -4.09 5.30
CA SER A 35 -6.67 -4.62 6.55
C SER A 35 -6.84 -3.52 7.61
N ALA A 36 -5.84 -2.65 7.80
CA ALA A 36 -5.93 -1.54 8.73
C ALA A 36 -7.05 -0.54 8.36
N LEU A 37 -7.23 -0.23 7.07
CA LEU A 37 -8.32 0.64 6.61
C LEU A 37 -9.70 0.02 6.89
N SER A 38 -9.87 -1.28 6.67
CA SER A 38 -11.10 -2.00 7.02
C SER A 38 -11.43 -1.90 8.51
N HIS A 39 -10.42 -2.05 9.38
CA HIS A 39 -10.61 -1.90 10.82
C HIS A 39 -11.02 -0.48 11.23
N ILE A 40 -10.47 0.55 10.60
CA ILE A 40 -10.88 1.95 10.82
C ILE A 40 -12.36 2.13 10.46
N LEU A 41 -12.78 1.66 9.28
CA LEU A 41 -14.18 1.76 8.84
C LEU A 41 -15.13 1.00 9.78
N CYS A 42 -14.72 -0.16 10.28
CA CYS A 42 -15.48 -0.93 11.25
C CYS A 42 -15.64 -0.15 12.57
N ALA A 43 -14.57 0.46 13.08
CA ALA A 43 -14.62 1.28 14.28
C ALA A 43 -15.55 2.50 14.11
N GLU A 44 -15.50 3.16 12.95
CA GLU A 44 -16.38 4.29 12.62
C GLU A 44 -17.85 3.88 12.53
N SER A 45 -18.14 2.71 11.94
CA SER A 45 -19.48 2.12 11.94
C SER A 45 -19.99 1.80 13.35
N GLN A 46 -19.14 1.21 14.20
CA GLN A 46 -19.47 0.93 15.59
C GLN A 46 -19.71 2.21 16.41
N LYS A 47 -18.92 3.25 16.19
CA LYS A 47 -19.12 4.57 16.79
C LYS A 47 -20.49 5.12 16.43
N MET A 48 -20.87 5.07 15.15
CA MET A 48 -22.19 5.51 14.67
C MET A 48 -23.33 4.71 15.31
N LYS A 49 -23.21 3.37 15.28
CA LYS A 49 -24.21 2.47 15.87
C LYS A 49 -24.41 2.73 17.36
N THR A 50 -23.33 3.00 18.08
CA THR A 50 -23.38 3.30 19.51
C THR A 50 -24.04 4.66 19.75
N ALA A 51 -23.65 5.69 19.01
CA ALA A 51 -24.23 7.02 19.12
C ALA A 51 -25.75 7.02 18.87
N MET A 52 -26.22 6.23 17.90
CA MET A 52 -27.65 6.07 17.60
C MET A 52 -28.44 5.31 18.68
N ALA A 53 -27.77 4.51 19.50
CA ALA A 53 -28.40 3.69 20.55
C ALA A 53 -28.36 4.35 21.94
N MET A 54 -27.68 5.50 22.09
CA MET A 54 -27.59 6.23 23.36
C MET A 54 -28.79 7.16 23.53
N GLU A 55 -29.52 7.04 24.65
CA GLU A 55 -30.70 7.87 24.94
C GLU A 55 -30.36 9.35 25.20
N GLU A 56 -29.11 9.68 25.54
CA GLU A 56 -28.67 11.02 25.93
C GLU A 56 -27.99 11.83 24.80
N VAL A 57 -27.90 11.28 23.58
CA VAL A 57 -27.27 11.98 22.45
C VAL A 57 -28.31 12.81 21.73
N ASP A 58 -28.19 14.14 21.81
CA ASP A 58 -29.03 15.04 21.01
C ASP A 58 -28.64 15.02 19.52
N LEU A 59 -29.52 15.57 18.68
CA LEU A 59 -29.31 15.60 17.23
C LEU A 59 -28.04 16.35 16.83
N CYS A 60 -27.67 17.43 17.53
CA CYS A 60 -26.47 18.21 17.22
C CYS A 60 -25.21 17.37 17.45
N LYS A 61 -25.16 16.66 18.58
CA LYS A 61 -24.05 15.77 18.91
C LYS A 61 -23.99 14.58 17.97
N LEU A 62 -25.13 14.04 17.56
CA LEU A 62 -25.19 12.95 16.59
C LEU A 62 -24.64 13.39 15.22
N LEU A 63 -24.98 14.59 14.76
CA LEU A 63 -24.45 15.16 13.52
C LEU A 63 -22.94 15.41 13.61
N GLU A 64 -22.43 15.91 14.74
CA GLU A 64 -20.97 16.03 14.95
C GLU A 64 -20.24 14.69 14.84
N ILE A 65 -20.83 13.62 15.41
CA ILE A 65 -20.28 12.25 15.32
C ILE A 65 -20.31 11.76 13.87
N ASN A 66 -21.35 12.10 13.10
CA ASN A 66 -21.47 11.77 11.68
C ASN A 66 -20.47 12.51 10.81
N ASP A 67 -20.27 13.81 11.03
CA ASP A 67 -19.27 14.59 10.31
C ASP A 67 -17.86 14.03 10.57
N SER A 68 -17.56 13.65 11.81
CA SER A 68 -16.31 12.97 12.16
C SER A 68 -16.14 11.65 11.40
N ALA A 69 -17.18 10.82 11.33
CA ALA A 69 -17.13 9.56 10.59
C ALA A 69 -16.99 9.77 9.08
N THR A 70 -17.70 10.73 8.51
CA THR A 70 -17.63 11.10 7.09
C THR A 70 -16.24 11.57 6.71
N ASN A 71 -15.60 12.41 7.54
CA ASN A 71 -14.22 12.84 7.33
C ASN A 71 -13.23 11.66 7.34
N MET A 72 -13.43 10.68 8.23
CA MET A 72 -12.62 9.47 8.25
C MET A 72 -12.84 8.60 7.02
N VAL A 73 -14.08 8.42 6.56
CA VAL A 73 -14.38 7.69 5.30
C VAL A 73 -13.70 8.35 4.11
N HIS A 74 -13.72 9.69 4.02
CA HIS A 74 -13.01 10.41 2.97
C HIS A 74 -11.49 10.21 3.05
N ALA A 75 -10.90 10.28 4.24
CA ALA A 75 -9.47 10.03 4.42
C ALA A 75 -9.09 8.59 4.02
N VAL A 76 -9.91 7.61 4.41
CA VAL A 76 -9.71 6.19 4.04
C VAL A 76 -9.78 5.99 2.54
N ALA A 77 -10.75 6.59 1.84
CA ALA A 77 -10.88 6.48 0.39
C ALA A 77 -9.64 7.04 -0.35
N ASN A 78 -9.06 8.13 0.16
CA ASN A 78 -7.81 8.67 -0.40
C ASN A 78 -6.63 7.71 -0.18
N LEU A 79 -6.54 7.07 0.98
CA LEU A 79 -5.51 6.07 1.25
C LEU A 79 -5.69 4.81 0.40
N GLU A 80 -6.92 4.39 0.13
CA GLU A 80 -7.25 3.28 -0.75
C GLU A 80 -6.82 3.57 -2.20
N LEU A 81 -6.99 4.80 -2.68
CA LEU A 81 -6.48 5.22 -3.98
C LEU A 81 -4.95 5.10 -4.05
N VAL A 82 -4.23 5.55 -3.02
CA VAL A 82 -2.77 5.42 -2.95
C VAL A 82 -2.34 3.95 -2.91
N LEU A 83 -3.09 3.08 -2.21
CA LEU A 83 -2.83 1.62 -2.23
C LEU A 83 -3.00 1.03 -3.62
N LYS A 84 -4.05 1.44 -4.33
CA LYS A 84 -4.27 1.05 -5.72
C LYS A 84 -3.12 1.50 -6.63
N GLU A 85 -2.66 2.74 -6.49
CA GLU A 85 -1.52 3.27 -7.24
C GLU A 85 -0.24 2.47 -6.98
N LYS A 86 0.03 2.10 -5.73
CA LYS A 86 1.15 1.21 -5.38
C LYS A 86 1.03 -0.16 -6.04
N LEU A 87 -0.16 -0.77 -6.00
CA LEU A 87 -0.40 -2.07 -6.61
C LEU A 87 -0.23 -2.02 -8.14
N GLU A 88 -0.74 -0.97 -8.77
CA GLU A 88 -0.60 -0.73 -10.21
C GLU A 88 0.86 -0.51 -10.60
N PHE A 89 1.62 0.26 -9.81
CA PHE A 89 3.05 0.43 -10.01
C PHE A 89 3.79 -0.92 -10.02
N ILE A 90 3.48 -1.79 -9.06
CA ILE A 90 4.07 -3.14 -8.99
C ILE A 90 3.68 -3.95 -10.22
N SER A 91 2.39 -4.00 -10.54
CA SER A 91 1.86 -4.76 -11.69
C SER A 91 2.51 -4.34 -13.02
N ASN A 92 2.76 -3.04 -13.21
CA ASN A 92 3.30 -2.50 -14.44
C ASN A 92 4.82 -2.67 -14.56
N ASN A 93 5.55 -2.75 -13.44
CA ASN A 93 7.02 -2.81 -13.44
C ASN A 93 7.59 -4.22 -13.26
N LEU A 94 6.76 -5.21 -12.88
CA LEU A 94 7.19 -6.60 -12.72
C LEU A 94 7.07 -7.46 -13.99
N TYR A 95 7.07 -6.85 -15.19
CA TYR A 95 7.15 -7.64 -16.43
C TYR A 95 8.46 -8.45 -16.45
N TYR A 96 8.32 -9.77 -16.25
CA TYR A 96 9.41 -10.72 -16.35
C TYR A 96 9.38 -11.31 -17.77
N PRO A 97 10.27 -10.94 -18.70
CA PRO A 97 10.41 -11.69 -19.93
C PRO A 97 10.85 -13.10 -19.55
N SER A 98 10.05 -14.10 -19.94
CA SER A 98 10.40 -15.51 -19.77
C SER A 98 11.81 -15.73 -20.33
N ALA A 99 12.65 -16.42 -19.57
CA ALA A 99 14.01 -16.80 -19.97
C ALA A 99 14.02 -17.88 -21.08
N GLU A 100 13.10 -17.78 -22.05
CA GLU A 100 13.07 -18.62 -23.25
C GLU A 100 13.98 -17.99 -24.31
N ASN A 101 15.30 -17.94 -24.07
CA ASN A 101 16.27 -17.93 -25.17
C ASN A 101 17.73 -18.27 -24.78
N CYS A 102 17.96 -19.02 -23.70
CA CYS A 102 19.28 -19.59 -23.44
C CYS A 102 19.45 -20.99 -24.09
N SER A 103 18.95 -21.17 -25.32
CA SER A 103 19.36 -22.28 -26.19
C SER A 103 20.52 -21.82 -27.08
N GLY A 104 21.63 -21.44 -26.45
CA GLY A 104 22.91 -21.26 -27.12
C GLY A 104 23.55 -22.63 -27.31
N THR A 105 23.25 -23.26 -28.44
CA THR A 105 24.01 -24.41 -28.94
C THR A 105 25.50 -24.08 -28.97
N SER A 106 26.29 -24.66 -28.07
CA SER A 106 27.74 -24.76 -28.23
C SER A 106 28.07 -26.19 -28.61
N THR A 107 27.84 -26.51 -29.89
CA THR A 107 28.66 -27.49 -30.59
C THR A 107 30.03 -26.85 -30.80
N ALA A 108 31.05 -27.33 -30.10
CA ALA A 108 32.43 -27.11 -30.47
C ALA A 108 33.23 -28.39 -30.23
N GLN A 109 33.75 -28.84 -31.38
CA GLN A 109 34.61 -29.97 -31.73
C GLN A 109 35.87 -30.14 -30.87
#